data_AF-A0A1H7B7U3-F1
#
_entry.id   AF-A0A1H7B7U3-F1
#
_cell.length_a   1.000
_cell.length_b   1.000
_cell.length_c   1.000
_cell.angle_alpha   90.00
_cell.angle_beta   90.00
_cell.angle_gamma   90.00
#
_symmetry.space_group_name_H-M   'P 1'
#
loop_
_entity.id
_entity.type
_entity.pdbx_description
1 polymer ?
#
loop_
_entity_poly.entity_id
_entity_poly.type
_entity_poly.pdbx_seq_one_letter_code
_entity_poly.pdbx_strand_id
1 'polypeptide(L)'
;MDSTQYLLVIDIMISLAVAYVVLEILLNVNGIDNDTSNLLLLEWSRGRGFFIPFALGAIAGHLFLGTTNTAFQLSNGVFPVLILFGLAIGMVVIGFYWPFKKSKAFLSALLLAGLLYGHFFWSMNYLETP
;
A
#
# COMPACT_ATOMS: atom_id res chain seq x y z
N MET A 1 7.08 -3.66 23.03
CA MET A 1 8.04 -2.93 22.17
C MET A 1 8.83 -1.99 23.07
N ASP A 2 10.16 -1.90 22.93
CA ASP A 2 10.92 -0.93 23.71
C ASP A 2 10.49 0.49 23.32
N SER A 3 10.37 1.38 24.31
CA SER A 3 9.92 2.78 24.13
C SER A 3 10.73 3.50 23.04
N THR A 4 12.02 3.22 22.95
CA THR A 4 12.94 3.74 21.94
C THR A 4 12.57 3.29 20.52
N GLN A 5 12.22 2.01 20.34
CA GLN A 5 11.82 1.46 19.04
C GLN A 5 10.48 2.02 18.57
N TYR A 6 9.55 2.22 19.51
CA TYR A 6 8.26 2.85 19.23
C TYR A 6 8.42 4.30 18.77
N LEU A 7 9.23 5.10 19.47
CA LEU A 7 9.50 6.48 19.10
C LEU A 7 10.21 6.58 17.74
N LEU A 8 11.17 5.70 17.46
CA LEU A 8 11.84 5.65 16.16
C LEU A 8 10.85 5.42 15.00
N VAL A 9 9.90 4.50 15.16
CA VAL A 9 8.87 4.24 14.13
C VAL A 9 8.01 5.49 13.91
N ILE A 10 7.60 6.16 15.00
CA ILE A 10 6.83 7.41 14.92
C ILE A 10 7.63 8.48 14.16
N ASP A 11 8.88 8.70 14.52
CA ASP A 11 9.72 9.72 13.89
C ASP A 11 9.92 9.46 12.39
N ILE A 12 10.07 8.19 12.00
CA ILE A 12 10.12 7.79 10.59
C ILE A 12 8.79 8.11 9.89
N MET A 13 7.66 7.77 10.49
CA MET A 13 6.33 8.05 9.90
C MET A 13 6.09 9.54 9.74
N ILE A 14 6.40 10.35 10.75
CA ILE A 14 6.30 11.80 10.70
C ILE A 14 7.21 12.36 9.60
N SER A 15 8.45 11.90 9.53
CA SER A 15 9.42 12.34 8.52
C SER A 15 8.94 12.03 7.09
N LEU A 16 8.37 10.84 6.87
CA LEU A 16 7.78 10.47 5.58
C LEU A 16 6.57 11.35 5.23
N ALA A 17 5.71 11.64 6.20
CA ALA A 17 4.56 12.52 6.00
C ALA A 17 5.00 13.95 5.65
N VAL A 18 5.98 14.51 6.38
CA VAL A 18 6.56 15.83 6.09
C VAL A 18 7.21 15.84 4.70
N ALA A 19 8.00 14.82 4.37
CA ALA A 19 8.62 14.71 3.05
C ALA A 19 7.58 14.65 1.92
N TYR A 20 6.48 13.92 2.12
CA TYR A 20 5.36 13.89 1.16
C TYR A 20 4.72 15.27 0.99
N VAL A 21 4.45 16.00 2.07
CA VAL A 21 3.89 17.36 2.01
C VAL A 21 4.83 18.32 1.29
N VAL A 22 6.14 18.26 1.60
CA VAL A 22 7.15 19.09 0.91
C VAL A 22 7.18 18.77 -0.58
N LEU A 23 7.16 17.49 -0.96
CA LEU A 23 7.10 17.07 -2.36
C LEU A 23 5.85 17.64 -3.05
N GLU A 24 4.68 17.56 -2.42
CA GLU A 24 3.44 18.13 -2.96
C GLU A 24 3.53 19.65 -3.15
N ILE A 25 4.13 20.38 -2.20
CA ILE A 25 4.35 21.82 -2.35
C ILE A 25 5.28 22.10 -3.54
N LEU A 26 6.38 21.37 -3.65
CA LEU A 26 7.34 21.54 -4.75
C LEU A 26 6.69 21.27 -6.11
N LEU A 27 5.92 20.18 -6.23
CA LEU A 27 5.19 19.82 -7.44
C LEU A 27 4.15 20.89 -7.81
N ASN A 28 3.38 21.39 -6.85
CA ASN A 28 2.38 22.43 -7.10
C ASN A 28 2.99 23.80 -7.46
N VAL A 29 4.18 24.13 -6.92
CA VAL A 29 4.88 25.40 -7.21
C VAL A 29 5.67 25.34 -8.53
N ASN A 30 5.95 24.15 -9.06
CA ASN A 30 6.69 23.94 -10.31
C ASN A 30 5.99 24.57 -11.54
N GLY A 31 4.70 24.90 -11.45
CA GLY A 31 3.95 25.57 -12.52
C GLY A 31 3.77 24.72 -13.79
N ILE A 32 4.10 23.42 -13.72
CA ILE A 32 3.86 22.46 -14.79
C ILE A 32 2.46 21.90 -14.58
N ASP A 33 1.57 22.18 -15.54
CA ASP A 33 0.22 21.63 -15.54
C ASP A 33 0.28 20.09 -15.45
N ASN A 34 -0.53 19.51 -14.56
CA ASN A 34 -0.66 18.08 -14.34
C ASN A 34 0.55 17.36 -13.69
N ASP A 35 1.56 18.08 -13.22
CA ASP A 35 2.71 17.52 -12.49
C ASP A 35 2.43 17.44 -10.98
N THR A 36 1.47 16.60 -10.58
CA THR A 36 1.12 16.34 -9.16
C THR A 36 1.37 14.87 -8.82
N SER A 37 1.62 14.53 -7.54
CA SER A 37 1.87 13.13 -7.19
C SER A 37 0.68 12.23 -7.52
N ASN A 38 -0.55 12.74 -7.41
CA ASN A 38 -1.76 12.01 -7.76
C ASN A 38 -1.79 11.58 -9.23
N LEU A 39 -1.35 12.48 -10.12
CA LEU A 39 -1.27 12.19 -11.56
C LEU A 39 -0.10 11.26 -11.87
N LEU A 40 1.08 11.51 -11.29
CA LEU A 40 2.25 10.63 -11.44
C LEU A 40 1.96 9.20 -10.95
N LEU A 41 1.36 9.06 -9.76
CA LEU A 41 0.95 7.78 -9.19
C LEU A 41 -0.07 7.08 -10.09
N LEU A 42 -1.05 7.81 -10.63
CA LEU A 42 -2.02 7.24 -11.56
C LEU A 42 -1.34 6.77 -12.85
N GLU A 43 -0.45 7.54 -13.43
CA GLU A 43 0.26 7.18 -14.66
C GLU A 43 1.15 5.95 -14.46
N TRP A 44 1.92 5.92 -13.37
CA TRP A 44 2.75 4.77 -13.01
C TRP A 44 1.89 3.53 -12.77
N SER A 45 0.79 3.68 -12.04
CA SER A 45 -0.17 2.60 -11.77
C SER A 45 -0.86 2.09 -13.04
N ARG A 46 -1.06 2.94 -14.05
CA ARG A 46 -1.61 2.49 -15.34
C ARG A 46 -0.58 1.73 -16.19
N GLY A 47 0.71 1.90 -15.90
CA GLY A 47 1.82 1.24 -16.60
C GLY A 47 2.37 0.04 -15.84
N ARG A 48 3.68 0.02 -15.64
CA ARG A 48 4.42 -1.07 -14.99
C ARG A 48 4.21 -1.12 -13.47
N GLY A 49 3.79 0.00 -12.88
CA GLY A 49 3.52 0.14 -11.45
C GLY A 49 2.11 -0.28 -11.04
N PHE A 50 1.39 -1.09 -11.83
CA PHE A 50 -0.01 -1.42 -11.53
C PHE A 50 -0.22 -2.23 -10.24
N PHE A 51 0.85 -2.71 -9.61
CA PHE A 51 0.81 -3.32 -8.27
C PHE A 51 0.55 -2.29 -7.16
N ILE A 52 0.85 -1.00 -7.39
CA ILE A 52 0.77 0.07 -6.38
C ILE A 52 -0.60 0.13 -5.71
N PRO A 53 -1.75 0.14 -6.43
CA PRO A 53 -3.06 0.15 -5.79
C PRO A 53 -3.31 -1.07 -4.90
N PHE A 54 -2.87 -2.27 -5.31
CA PHE A 54 -2.99 -3.46 -4.47
C PHE A 54 -2.18 -3.34 -3.17
N ALA A 55 -0.93 -2.89 -3.27
CA ALA A 55 -0.07 -2.72 -2.10
C ALA A 55 -0.64 -1.65 -1.13
N LEU A 56 -1.08 -0.50 -1.65
CA LEU A 56 -1.72 0.54 -0.85
C LEU A 56 -3.01 0.04 -0.20
N GLY A 57 -3.83 -0.71 -0.94
CA GLY A 57 -5.03 -1.35 -0.41
C GLY A 57 -4.70 -2.29 0.75
N ALA A 58 -3.73 -3.18 0.57
CA ALA A 58 -3.31 -4.13 1.60
C ALA A 58 -2.80 -3.45 2.87
N ILE A 59 -1.98 -2.41 2.73
CA ILE A 59 -1.49 -1.62 3.87
C ILE A 59 -2.67 -0.91 4.55
N ALA A 60 -3.58 -0.30 3.80
CA ALA A 60 -4.74 0.38 4.37
C ALA A 60 -5.68 -0.60 5.11
N GLY A 61 -5.94 -1.77 4.53
CA GLY A 61 -6.72 -2.83 5.14
C GLY A 61 -6.09 -3.34 6.43
N HIS A 62 -4.77 -3.58 6.42
CA HIS A 62 -3.99 -4.00 7.58
C HIS A 62 -4.02 -2.97 8.71
N LEU A 63 -3.76 -1.71 8.39
CA LEU A 63 -3.56 -0.64 9.37
C LEU A 63 -4.86 -0.06 9.94
N PHE A 64 -5.87 0.15 9.10
CA PHE A 64 -7.07 0.90 9.48
C PHE A 64 -8.31 0.03 9.60
N LEU A 65 -8.33 -1.11 8.93
CA LEU A 65 -9.50 -1.98 8.82
C LEU A 65 -9.16 -3.40 9.23
N GLY A 66 -8.29 -3.66 10.22
CA GLY A 66 -8.03 -5.03 10.63
C GLY A 66 -9.30 -5.77 11.09
N THR A 67 -9.54 -7.00 10.65
CA THR A 67 -10.60 -7.86 11.21
C THR A 67 -10.20 -8.49 12.55
N THR A 68 -11.17 -8.69 13.45
CA THR A 68 -11.02 -9.49 14.68
C THR A 68 -11.43 -10.95 14.48
N ASN A 69 -11.96 -11.31 13.32
CA ASN A 69 -12.43 -12.66 13.04
C ASN A 69 -11.23 -13.61 12.85
N THR A 70 -11.02 -14.48 13.84
CA THR A 70 -9.92 -15.45 13.89
C THR A 70 -10.01 -16.54 12.81
N ALA A 71 -11.16 -16.73 12.16
CA ALA A 71 -11.29 -17.67 11.03
C ALA A 71 -10.39 -17.32 9.84
N PHE A 72 -9.98 -16.05 9.72
CA PHE A 72 -9.04 -15.60 8.69
C PHE A 72 -7.60 -15.43 9.19
N GLN A 73 -7.33 -15.75 10.46
CA GLN A 73 -6.00 -15.61 11.05
C GLN A 73 -5.03 -16.59 10.42
N LEU A 74 -4.03 -16.06 9.72
CA LEU A 74 -2.88 -16.86 9.29
C LEU A 74 -1.98 -17.16 10.50
N SER A 75 -1.50 -18.40 10.58
CA SER A 75 -0.76 -18.94 11.74
C SER A 75 0.55 -18.22 12.06
N ASN A 76 1.09 -17.45 11.10
CA ASN A 76 2.31 -16.67 11.25
C ASN A 76 2.12 -15.29 10.63
N GLY A 77 2.32 -14.23 11.42
CA GLY A 77 2.15 -12.83 10.99
C GLY A 77 3.11 -12.39 9.88
N VAL A 78 4.19 -13.14 9.63
CA VAL A 78 5.13 -12.92 8.51
C VAL A 78 4.58 -13.46 7.18
N PHE A 79 3.77 -14.52 7.22
CA PHE A 79 3.27 -15.18 6.00
C PHE A 79 2.41 -14.25 5.11
N PRO A 80 1.47 -13.44 5.65
CA PRO A 80 0.76 -12.46 4.84
C PRO A 80 1.72 -11.46 4.17
N VAL A 81 2.75 -10.99 4.88
CA VAL A 81 3.75 -10.07 4.33
C VAL A 81 4.49 -10.70 3.15
N LEU A 82 4.88 -11.98 3.27
CA LEU A 82 5.56 -12.70 2.18
C LEU A 82 4.65 -12.89 0.96
N ILE A 83 3.37 -13.20 1.17
CA ILE A 83 2.39 -13.28 0.08
C ILE A 83 2.25 -11.92 -0.62
N LEU A 84 2.12 -10.83 0.15
CA LEU A 84 2.05 -9.47 -0.39
C LEU A 84 3.27 -9.16 -1.27
N PHE A 85 4.48 -9.40 -0.76
CA PHE A 85 5.72 -9.20 -1.51
C PHE A 85 5.79 -10.09 -2.76
N GLY A 86 5.44 -11.37 -2.65
CA GLY A 86 5.43 -12.30 -3.79
C GLY A 86 4.46 -11.87 -4.88
N LEU A 87 3.26 -11.43 -4.51
CA LEU A 87 2.26 -10.90 -5.45
C LEU A 87 2.73 -9.58 -6.08
N ALA A 88 3.33 -8.68 -5.31
CA ALA A 88 3.90 -7.43 -5.82
C ALA A 88 5.00 -7.71 -6.86
N ILE A 89 5.95 -8.61 -6.55
CA ILE A 89 6.99 -9.04 -7.49
C ILE A 89 6.38 -9.65 -8.75
N GLY A 90 5.42 -10.57 -8.60
CA GLY A 90 4.72 -11.19 -9.72
C GLY A 90 4.04 -10.16 -10.63
N MET A 91 3.36 -9.16 -10.04
CA MET A 91 2.74 -8.07 -10.80
C MET A 91 3.77 -7.16 -11.47
N VAL A 92 4.89 -6.85 -10.81
CA VAL A 92 6.00 -6.10 -11.41
C VAL A 92 6.54 -6.83 -12.64
N VAL A 93 6.81 -8.14 -12.52
CA VAL A 93 7.25 -9.00 -13.61
C VAL A 93 6.23 -8.96 -14.77
N ILE A 94 4.95 -9.17 -14.47
CA ILE A 94 3.86 -9.06 -15.48
C ILE A 94 3.86 -7.67 -16.13
N GLY A 95 4.09 -6.60 -15.36
CA GLY A 95 4.12 -5.23 -15.85
C GLY A 95 5.26 -4.98 -16.82
N PHE A 96 6.41 -5.61 -16.60
CA PHE A 96 7.54 -5.56 -17.54
C PHE A 96 7.29 -6.36 -18.81
N TYR A 97 6.74 -7.57 -18.71
CA TYR A 97 6.50 -8.44 -19.88
C TYR A 97 5.27 -8.03 -20.71
N TRP A 98 4.24 -7.45 -20.08
CA TRP A 98 3.00 -7.09 -20.76
C TRP A 98 2.66 -5.61 -20.60
N PRO A 99 3.28 -4.75 -21.44
CA PRO A 99 3.06 -3.31 -21.40
C PRO A 99 1.73 -2.95 -22.07
N PHE A 100 0.63 -3.03 -21.32
CA PHE A 100 -0.64 -2.42 -21.72
C PHE A 100 -1.15 -1.47 -20.63
N LYS A 101 -1.72 -0.35 -21.05
CA LYS A 101 -2.32 0.64 -20.15
C LYS A 101 -3.51 0.03 -19.44
N LYS A 102 -3.44 -0.09 -18.11
CA LYS A 102 -4.54 -0.58 -17.29
C LYS A 102 -5.67 0.45 -17.22
N SER A 103 -6.90 -0.05 -17.17
CA SER A 103 -8.09 0.77 -17.00
C SER A 103 -8.23 1.23 -15.54
N LYS A 104 -8.92 2.34 -15.30
CA LYS A 104 -9.21 2.81 -13.94
C LYS A 104 -9.98 1.75 -13.14
N ALA A 105 -10.96 1.09 -13.78
CA ALA A 105 -11.74 0.02 -13.16
C ALA A 105 -10.86 -1.15 -12.69
N PHE A 106 -9.87 -1.55 -13.50
CA PHE A 106 -8.91 -2.59 -13.10
C PHE A 106 -8.08 -2.16 -11.89
N LEU A 107 -7.59 -0.92 -11.86
CA LEU A 107 -6.81 -0.40 -10.73
C LEU A 107 -7.66 -0.26 -9.46
N SER A 108 -8.92 0.15 -9.58
CA SER A 108 -9.87 0.17 -8.47
C SER A 108 -10.15 -1.24 -7.94
N ALA A 109 -10.30 -2.23 -8.83
CA ALA A 109 -10.47 -3.62 -8.43
C ALA A 109 -9.23 -4.16 -7.69
N LEU A 110 -8.02 -3.80 -8.14
CA LEU A 110 -6.78 -4.15 -7.44
C LEU A 110 -6.68 -3.48 -6.07
N LEU A 111 -7.07 -2.21 -5.96
CA LEU A 111 -7.12 -1.51 -4.67
C LEU A 111 -8.07 -2.22 -3.70
N LEU A 112 -9.27 -2.58 -4.15
CA LEU A 112 -10.24 -3.33 -3.35
C LEU A 112 -9.72 -4.72 -2.98
N ALA A 113 -9.10 -5.44 -3.92
CA ALA A 113 -8.51 -6.75 -3.65
C ALA A 113 -7.40 -6.64 -2.59
N GLY A 114 -6.55 -5.62 -2.68
CA GLY A 114 -5.55 -5.30 -1.67
C GLY A 114 -6.21 -5.01 -0.32
N LEU A 115 -7.22 -4.14 -0.29
CA LEU A 115 -7.93 -3.77 0.94
C LEU A 115 -8.55 -4.96 1.64
N LEU A 116 -9.25 -5.83 0.90
CA LEU A 116 -9.81 -7.07 1.44
C LEU A 116 -8.71 -8.00 1.93
N TYR A 117 -7.59 -8.08 1.19
CA TYR A 117 -6.45 -8.88 1.60
C TYR A 117 -5.86 -8.41 2.94
N GLY A 118 -5.62 -7.10 3.09
CA GLY A 118 -5.15 -6.49 4.33
C GLY A 118 -6.14 -6.68 5.47
N HIS A 119 -7.43 -6.41 5.23
CA HIS A 119 -8.49 -6.55 6.22
C HIS A 119 -8.59 -7.99 6.76
N PHE A 120 -8.60 -8.99 5.87
CA PHE A 120 -8.89 -10.37 6.25
C PHE A 120 -7.65 -11.19 6.60
N PHE A 121 -6.55 -11.08 5.86
CA PHE A 121 -5.42 -12.04 5.98
C PHE A 121 -4.20 -11.43 6.64
N TRP A 122 -4.05 -10.11 6.59
CA TRP A 122 -2.99 -9.38 7.28
C TRP A 122 -3.61 -8.40 8.27
N SER A 123 -4.45 -8.84 9.19
CA SER A 123 -5.03 -7.95 10.21
C SER A 123 -4.09 -7.73 11.40
N MET A 124 -4.06 -6.50 11.96
CA MET A 124 -3.40 -6.23 13.25
C MET A 124 -4.26 -6.63 14.46
N ASN A 125 -5.58 -6.83 14.27
CA ASN A 125 -6.54 -6.92 15.37
C ASN A 125 -6.75 -8.33 15.94
N TYR A 126 -6.01 -9.35 15.48
CA TYR A 126 -6.12 -10.71 16.04
C TYR A 126 -5.62 -10.82 17.49
N LEU A 127 -4.78 -9.88 17.92
CA LEU A 127 -4.07 -9.93 19.20
C LEU A 127 -4.77 -9.11 20.30
N GLU A 128 -5.83 -8.39 19.98
CA GLU A 128 -6.64 -7.66 20.96
C GLU A 128 -7.80 -8.53 21.45
N THR A 129 -7.49 -9.60 22.19
CA THR A 129 -8.42 -10.08 23.20
C THR A 129 -8.15 -9.29 24.48
N PRO A 130 -9.13 -8.55 25.04
CA PRO A 130 -9.01 -8.01 26.40
C PRO A 130 -8.81 -9.11 27.45
#